data_AF-A0A075FQP6-F1
#
_entry.id   AF-A0A075FQP6-F1
#
_cell.length_a   1.000
_cell.length_b   1.000
_cell.length_c   1.000
_cell.angle_alpha   90.00
_cell.angle_beta   90.00
_cell.angle_gamma   90.00
#
_symmetry.space_group_name_H-M   'P 1'
#
loop_
_entity.id
_entity.type
_entity.pdbx_description
1 polymer ?
#
loop_
_entity_poly.entity_id
_entity_poly.type
_entity_poly.pdbx_seq_one_letter_code
_entity_poly.pdbx_strand_id
1 'polypeptide(L)' 'MRFFKKFECEICQEKFSRHEQLMNHQEIEHFKNSPYDCKECNENFHSMSEMRDHLKKNHSYKIDR' A
#
# COMPACT_ATOMS: atom_id res chain seq x y z
N MET A 1 -15.25 -18.27 -25.69
CA MET A 1 -15.70 -17.81 -24.35
C MET A 1 -15.31 -16.35 -24.20
N ARG A 2 -16.26 -15.42 -24.04
CA ARG A 2 -15.96 -14.01 -23.76
C ARG A 2 -15.48 -13.92 -22.31
N PHE A 3 -14.19 -13.65 -22.10
CA PHE A 3 -13.69 -13.27 -20.78
C PHE A 3 -14.22 -11.87 -20.47
N PHE A 4 -15.38 -11.79 -19.83
CA PHE A 4 -15.89 -10.53 -19.34
C PHE A 4 -14.97 -10.07 -18.21
N LYS A 5 -14.27 -8.96 -18.42
CA LYS A 5 -13.58 -8.24 -17.35
C LYS A 5 -14.65 -7.55 -16.49
N LYS A 6 -15.03 -8.20 -15.38
CA LYS A 6 -16.12 -7.77 -14.48
C LYS A 6 -15.63 -6.91 -13.32
N PHE A 7 -14.35 -7.01 -12.99
CA PHE A 7 -13.78 -6.35 -11.82
C PHE A 7 -13.07 -5.09 -12.28
N GLU A 8 -13.50 -3.93 -11.78
CA GLU A 8 -13.00 -2.62 -12.20
C GLU A 8 -12.33 -1.94 -11.01
N CYS A 9 -11.13 -1.42 -11.22
CA CYS A 9 -10.45 -0.62 -10.23
C CYS A 9 -11.11 0.75 -10.16
N GLU A 10 -11.69 1.10 -9.02
CA GLU A 10 -12.36 2.41 -8.87
C GLU A 10 -11.38 3.59 -8.94
N ILE A 11 -10.08 3.35 -8.75
CA ILE A 11 -9.04 4.40 -8.70
C ILE A 11 -8.55 4.77 -10.11
N CYS A 12 -8.22 3.77 -10.95
CA CYS A 12 -7.71 4.00 -12.31
C CYS A 12 -8.63 3.50 -13.44
N GLN A 13 -9.79 2.94 -13.09
CA GLN A 13 -10.80 2.40 -14.01
C GLN A 13 -10.29 1.23 -14.87
N GLU A 14 -9.21 0.56 -14.44
CA GLU A 14 -8.68 -0.61 -15.12
C GLU A 14 -9.54 -1.85 -14.84
N LYS A 15 -9.76 -2.66 -15.87
CA LYS A 15 -10.66 -3.83 -15.81
C LYS A 15 -9.89 -5.14 -15.79
N PHE A 16 -10.29 -6.03 -14.89
CA PHE A 16 -9.72 -7.35 -14.65
C PHE A 16 -10.79 -8.44 -14.82
N SER A 17 -10.35 -9.61 -15.26
CA SER A 17 -11.23 -10.77 -15.47
C SER A 17 -11.49 -11.54 -14.18
N ARG A 18 -10.64 -11.35 -13.17
CA ARG A 18 -10.75 -12.04 -11.88
C ARG A 18 -10.51 -11.08 -10.72
N HIS A 19 -11.10 -11.39 -9.57
CA HIS A 19 -11.02 -10.56 -8.38
C HIS A 19 -9.59 -10.50 -7.82
N GLU A 20 -8.84 -11.61 -7.83
CA GLU A 20 -7.46 -11.64 -7.34
C GLU A 20 -6.53 -10.71 -8.13
N GLN A 21 -6.80 -10.53 -9.43
CA GLN A 21 -6.02 -9.61 -10.26
C GLN A 21 -6.30 -8.16 -9.92
N LEU A 22 -7.58 -7.81 -9.67
CA LEU A 22 -7.95 -6.48 -9.18
C LEU A 22 -7.33 -6.19 -7.81
N MET A 23 -7.43 -7.13 -6.87
CA MET A 23 -6.86 -6.96 -5.53
C MET A 23 -5.35 -6.76 -5.58
N ASN A 24 -4.63 -7.60 -6.33
CA ASN A 24 -3.18 -7.48 -6.47
C ASN A 24 -2.79 -6.17 -7.17
N HIS A 25 -3.55 -5.74 -8.18
CA HIS A 25 -3.36 -4.44 -8.82
C HIS A 25 -3.57 -3.28 -7.84
N GLN A 26 -4.66 -3.31 -7.06
CA GLN A 26 -4.91 -2.28 -6.05
C GLN A 26 -3.82 -2.27 -4.99
N GLU A 27 -3.37 -3.44 -4.54
CA GLU A 27 -2.31 -3.57 -3.55
C GLU A 27 -0.96 -3.02 -4.06
N ILE A 28 -0.55 -3.40 -5.27
CA ILE A 28 0.76 -3.04 -5.83
C ILE A 28 0.79 -1.60 -6.36
N GLU A 29 -0.26 -1.17 -7.06
CA GLU A 29 -0.24 0.10 -7.83
C GLU A 29 -0.91 1.27 -7.11
N HIS A 30 -1.91 1.00 -6.25
CA HIS A 30 -2.66 2.06 -5.57
C HIS A 30 -2.37 2.13 -4.07
N PHE A 31 -2.21 0.98 -3.42
CA PHE A 31 -1.71 0.86 -2.05
C PHE A 31 -0.18 0.75 -2.04
N LYS A 32 0.51 1.57 -2.87
CA LYS A 32 1.97 1.84 -2.73
C LYS A 32 2.33 2.44 -1.38
N ASN A 33 1.34 2.88 -0.62
CA ASN A 33 1.49 3.06 0.81
C ASN A 33 1.47 1.69 1.45
N SER A 34 2.65 1.10 1.58
CA SER A 34 2.87 0.23 2.72
C SER A 34 2.28 0.92 3.96
N PRO A 35 1.51 0.22 4.82
CA PRO A 35 0.79 0.84 5.94
C PRO A 35 1.70 1.50 6.99
N TYR A 36 3.00 1.51 6.73
CA TYR A 36 4.06 2.07 7.55
C TYR A 36 4.65 3.28 6.83
N ASP A 37 3.83 4.30 6.63
CA ASP A 37 4.31 5.64 6.29
C ASP A 37 4.79 6.35 7.55
N CYS A 38 5.98 6.96 7.47
CA CYS A 38 6.43 7.87 8.50
C CYS A 38 5.72 9.22 8.32
N LYS A 39 4.86 9.61 9.27
CA LYS A 39 4.14 10.89 9.22
C LYS A 39 5.02 12.14 9.37
N GLU A 40 6.27 11.97 9.79
CA GLU A 40 7.23 13.06 10.00
C GLU A 40 8.03 13.39 8.73
N CYS A 41 8.25 12.41 7.84
CA CYS A 41 9.06 12.60 6.62
C CYS A 41 8.47 11.99 5.35
N ASN A 42 7.29 11.37 5.44
CA ASN A 42 6.58 10.67 4.37
C ASN A 42 7.39 9.55 3.69
N GLU A 43 8.39 8.97 4.37
CA GLU A 43 9.03 7.74 3.88
C GLU A 43 8.09 6.54 4.05
N ASN A 44 8.00 5.70 3.02
CA ASN A 44 7.23 4.46 3.04
C ASN A 44 8.15 3.26 3.31
N PHE A 45 7.78 2.41 4.27
CA PHE A 45 8.55 1.21 4.63
C PHE A 45 7.73 -0.04 4.37
N HIS A 46 8.30 -1.11 3.80
CA HIS A 46 7.57 -2.35 3.52
C HIS A 46 7.20 -3.17 4.76
N SER A 47 7.70 -2.81 5.95
CA SER A 47 7.38 -3.49 7.21
C SER A 47 7.36 -2.55 8.43
N MET A 48 6.62 -2.95 9.48
CA MET A 48 6.53 -2.19 10.73
C MET A 48 7.89 -2.07 11.44
N SER A 49 8.71 -3.11 11.34
CA SER A 49 10.04 -3.15 11.97
C SER A 49 10.98 -2.13 11.35
N GLU A 50 10.99 -2.02 10.01
CA GLU A 50 11.79 -1.03 9.29
C GLU A 50 11.35 0.40 9.62
N MET A 51 10.03 0.66 9.65
CA MET A 51 9.51 1.96 10.07
C MET A 51 9.88 2.28 11.52
N ARG A 52 9.78 1.33 12.44
CA ARG A 52 10.11 1.54 13.85
C ARG A 52 11.59 1.84 14.06
N ASP A 53 12.47 1.15 13.34
CA ASP A 53 13.91 1.42 13.37
C ASP A 53 14.23 2.78 12.76
N HIS A 54 13.58 3.14 11.65
CA HIS A 54 13.67 4.48 11.07
C HIS A 54 13.20 5.55 12.06
N LEU A 55 12.04 5.38 12.71
CA LEU A 55 11.52 6.32 13.70
C LEU A 55 12.43 6.45 14.91
N LYS A 56 13.07 5.36 15.34
CA LYS A 56 14.00 5.37 16.47
C LYS A 56 15.31 6.09 16.14
N LYS A 57 15.84 5.91 14.92
CA LYS A 57 17.12 6.48 14.49
C LYS A 57 16.99 7.89 13.94
N ASN A 58 15.95 8.16 13.16
CA ASN A 58 15.77 9.41 12.42
C ASN A 58 14.75 10.35 13.07
N HIS A 59 13.74 9.81 13.77
CA HIS A 59 12.68 10.62 14.39
C HIS A 59 12.63 10.56 15.91
N SER A 60 13.63 9.96 16.57
CA SER A 60 13.78 9.93 18.04
C SER A 60 12.45 9.68 18.78
N TYR A 61 11.64 8.72 18.32
CA TYR A 61 10.20 8.75 18.61
C TYR A 61 9.86 8.54 20.10
N LYS A 62 9.19 9.55 20.70
CA LYS A 62 8.20 9.32 21.76
C LYS A 62 6.96 8.72 21.10
N ILE A 63 6.82 7.40 21.20
CA ILE A 63 5.58 6.71 20.84
C ILE A 63 4.57 7.00 21.96
N ASP A 64 3.82 8.10 21.86
CA ASP A 64 2.60 8.24 22.65
C ASP A 64 1.58 7.23 22.10
N ARG A 65 1.29 6.23 22.95
CA ARG A 65 0.37 5.12 22.73
C ARG A 65 -1.08 5.57 22.87
#